data_AF-A0A2W2FHJ8-F1
#
_entry.id   AF-A0A2W2FHJ8-F1
#
_cell.length_a   1.000
_cell.length_b   1.000
_cell.length_c   1.000
_cell.angle_alpha   90.00
_cell.angle_beta   90.00
_cell.angle_gamma   90.00
#
_symmetry.space_group_name_H-M   'P 1'
#
loop_
_entity.id
_entity.type
_entity.pdbx_description
1 polymer ?
#
loop_
_entity_poly.entity_id
_entity_poly.type
_entity_poly.pdbx_seq_one_letter_code
_entity_poly.pdbx_strand_id
1 'polypeptide(L)'
;MRIGELAAASGVNAKTLRFYEEIELLPKVKRTAAGYRDYPQEILARVRFIRTAQAAGLTLADIGSILAVRDGGHAPCTQVADLIGRHLAQVRARIAELETAERELRHLADRAEALDPSQCSGTDICQIVMVGARRPERRHDVRPDQRGIGSGRRTGSDSGTP
;
A
#
# COMPACT_ATOMS: atom_id res chain seq x y z
N MET A 1 -31.64 1.94 -28.07
CA MET A 1 -30.27 1.55 -28.45
C MET A 1 -30.08 0.04 -28.35
N ARG A 2 -29.32 -0.58 -29.25
CA ARG A 2 -28.93 -2.00 -29.11
C ARG A 2 -27.80 -2.18 -28.08
N ILE A 3 -27.57 -3.40 -27.60
CA ILE A 3 -26.50 -3.67 -26.63
C ILE A 3 -25.10 -3.28 -27.13
N GLY A 4 -24.84 -3.41 -28.43
CA GLY A 4 -23.57 -2.99 -29.04
C GLY A 4 -23.39 -1.47 -29.03
N GLU A 5 -24.45 -0.72 -29.30
CA GLU A 5 -24.45 0.75 -29.23
C GLU A 5 -24.30 1.22 -27.78
N LEU A 6 -24.99 0.58 -26.84
CA LEU A 6 -24.84 0.85 -25.41
C LEU A 6 -23.41 0.58 -24.96
N ALA A 7 -22.81 -0.54 -25.38
CA ALA A 7 -21.44 -0.89 -25.07
C ALA A 7 -20.45 0.17 -25.58
N ALA A 8 -20.57 0.58 -26.85
CA ALA A 8 -19.74 1.63 -27.43
C ALA A 8 -19.91 2.98 -26.71
N ALA A 9 -21.17 3.40 -26.46
CA ALA A 9 -21.46 4.70 -25.86
C ALA A 9 -21.10 4.80 -24.36
N SER A 10 -21.09 3.66 -23.66
CA SER A 10 -20.73 3.56 -22.24
C SER A 10 -19.26 3.20 -22.01
N GLY A 11 -18.54 2.73 -23.03
CA GLY A 11 -17.18 2.21 -22.90
C GLY A 11 -17.11 0.93 -22.05
N VAL A 12 -18.23 0.21 -21.92
CA VAL A 12 -18.33 -1.06 -21.18
C VAL A 12 -18.62 -2.17 -22.17
N ASN A 13 -17.91 -3.29 -22.10
CA ASN A 13 -18.15 -4.37 -23.06
C ASN A 13 -19.54 -5.02 -22.85
N ALA A 14 -20.07 -5.66 -23.89
CA ALA A 14 -21.40 -6.28 -23.84
C ALA A 14 -21.51 -7.43 -22.82
N LYS A 15 -20.41 -8.10 -22.45
CA LYS A 15 -20.41 -9.14 -21.42
C LYS A 15 -20.66 -8.53 -20.03
N THR A 16 -20.00 -7.41 -19.73
CA THR A 16 -20.19 -6.66 -18.49
C THR A 16 -21.60 -6.07 -18.41
N LEU A 17 -22.16 -5.58 -19.51
CA LEU A 17 -23.56 -5.11 -19.53
C LEU A 17 -24.54 -6.24 -19.18
N ARG A 18 -24.37 -7.43 -19.76
CA ARG A 18 -25.18 -8.61 -19.42
C ARG A 18 -25.00 -9.02 -17.96
N PHE A 19 -23.76 -8.95 -17.47
CA PHE A 19 -23.48 -9.22 -16.06
C PHE A 19 -24.21 -8.24 -15.14
N TYR A 20 -24.22 -6.94 -15.45
CA TYR A 20 -25.00 -5.97 -14.66
C TYR A 20 -26.51 -6.22 -14.70
N GLU A 21 -27.06 -6.75 -15.81
CA GLU A 21 -28.46 -7.20 -15.85
C GLU A 21 -28.70 -8.43 -14.96
N GLU A 22 -27.75 -9.37 -14.93
CA GLU A 22 -27.83 -10.61 -14.15
C GLU A 22 -27.84 -10.34 -12.65
N ILE A 23 -26.99 -9.42 -12.19
CA ILE A 23 -26.94 -8.98 -10.80
C ILE A 23 -27.92 -7.83 -10.48
N GLU A 24 -28.87 -7.57 -11.39
CA GLU A 24 -29.96 -6.60 -11.23
C GLU A 24 -29.53 -5.14 -10.98
N LEU A 25 -28.28 -4.80 -11.31
CA LEU A 25 -27.83 -3.41 -11.35
C LEU A 25 -28.42 -2.64 -12.53
N LEU A 26 -28.79 -3.34 -13.61
CA LEU A 26 -29.60 -2.78 -14.70
C LEU A 26 -30.98 -3.43 -14.69
N PRO A 27 -32.05 -2.66 -14.95
CA PRO A 27 -33.38 -3.22 -15.09
C PRO A 27 -33.40 -4.17 -16.30
N LYS A 28 -34.13 -5.29 -16.16
CA LYS A 28 -34.27 -6.29 -17.23
C LYS A 28 -35.08 -5.69 -18.38
N VAL A 29 -34.41 -5.43 -19.50
CA VAL A 29 -35.05 -4.91 -20.71
C VAL A 29 -35.77 -6.04 -21.45
N LYS A 30 -37.06 -5.85 -21.72
CA LYS A 30 -37.87 -6.79 -22.51
C LYS A 30 -37.35 -6.86 -23.95
N ARG A 31 -37.50 -8.03 -24.57
CA ARG A 31 -37.26 -8.18 -26.00
C ARG A 31 -38.35 -7.47 -26.78
N THR A 32 -37.97 -6.78 -27.84
CA THR A 32 -38.87 -6.24 -28.87
C THR A 32 -39.53 -7.38 -29.65
N ALA A 33 -40.59 -7.06 -30.40
CA ALA A 33 -41.26 -8.01 -31.30
C ALA A 33 -40.31 -8.65 -32.33
N ALA A 34 -39.22 -7.97 -32.68
CA ALA A 34 -38.18 -8.45 -33.58
C ALA A 34 -37.05 -9.25 -32.87
N GLY A 35 -37.21 -9.59 -31.58
CA GLY A 35 -36.34 -10.51 -30.83
C GLY A 35 -35.10 -9.88 -30.18
N TYR A 36 -34.82 -8.60 -30.42
CA TYR A 36 -33.69 -7.87 -29.81
C TYR A 36 -34.09 -7.03 -28.59
N ARG A 37 -33.16 -6.75 -27.69
CA ARG A 37 -33.36 -5.80 -26.56
C ARG A 37 -33.13 -4.37 -27.03
N ASP A 38 -33.98 -3.46 -26.58
CA ASP A 38 -33.86 -2.04 -26.86
C ASP A 38 -33.69 -1.24 -25.56
N TYR A 39 -32.50 -0.69 -25.37
CA TYR A 39 -32.11 0.04 -24.17
C TYR A 39 -32.46 1.53 -24.29
N PRO A 40 -33.22 2.10 -23.35
CA PRO A 40 -33.47 3.54 -23.31
C PRO A 40 -32.22 4.31 -22.88
N GLN A 41 -32.19 5.60 -23.17
CA GLN A 41 -31.05 6.49 -22.88
C GLN A 41 -30.71 6.55 -21.38
N GLU A 42 -31.69 6.37 -20.51
CA GLU A 42 -31.53 6.31 -19.05
C GLU A 42 -30.57 5.19 -18.63
N ILE A 43 -30.55 4.07 -19.36
CA ILE A 43 -29.61 2.96 -19.10
C ILE A 43 -28.19 3.40 -19.38
N LEU A 44 -27.94 4.22 -20.41
CA LEU A 44 -26.61 4.74 -20.67
C LEU A 44 -26.10 5.60 -19.51
N ALA A 45 -26.95 6.48 -18.96
CA ALA A 45 -26.60 7.28 -17.79
C ALA A 45 -26.31 6.40 -16.57
N ARG A 46 -27.13 5.36 -16.35
CA ARG A 46 -26.93 4.38 -15.26
C ARG A 46 -25.61 3.60 -15.40
N VAL A 47 -25.29 3.11 -16.60
CA VAL A 47 -24.01 2.39 -16.83
C VAL A 47 -22.81 3.32 -16.61
N ARG A 48 -22.88 4.57 -17.07
CA ARG A 48 -21.82 5.56 -16.82
C ARG A 48 -21.63 5.84 -15.33
N PHE A 49 -22.72 5.91 -14.57
CA PHE A 49 -22.68 6.02 -13.12
C PHE A 49 -21.98 4.81 -12.49
N ILE A 50 -22.41 3.59 -12.83
CA ILE A 50 -21.81 2.34 -12.31
C ILE A 50 -20.29 2.35 -12.58
N ARG A 51 -19.87 2.63 -13.81
CA ARG A 51 -18.46 2.67 -14.20
C ARG A 51 -17.65 3.70 -13.39
N THR A 52 -18.21 4.90 -13.20
CA THR A 52 -17.55 5.98 -12.46
C THR A 52 -17.42 5.64 -10.97
N ALA A 53 -18.46 5.07 -10.38
CA ALA A 53 -18.44 4.63 -8.99
C ALA A 53 -17.43 3.50 -8.76
N GLN A 54 -17.35 2.51 -9.67
CA GLN A 54 -16.33 1.46 -9.58
C GLN A 54 -14.91 2.01 -9.70
N ALA A 55 -14.68 2.98 -10.60
CA ALA A 55 -13.38 3.62 -10.73
C ALA A 55 -12.98 4.41 -9.46
N ALA A 56 -13.97 4.89 -8.69
CA ALA A 56 -13.76 5.50 -7.38
C ALA A 56 -13.61 4.50 -6.23
N GLY A 57 -13.63 3.18 -6.52
CA GLY A 57 -13.42 2.12 -5.55
C GLY A 57 -14.68 1.63 -4.81
N LEU A 58 -15.87 2.08 -5.22
CA LEU A 58 -17.12 1.56 -4.68
C LEU A 58 -17.37 0.14 -5.18
N THR A 59 -17.86 -0.72 -4.29
CA THR A 59 -18.22 -2.09 -4.67
C THR A 59 -19.53 -2.12 -5.45
N LEU A 60 -19.77 -3.21 -6.19
CA LEU A 60 -21.06 -3.41 -6.87
C LEU A 60 -22.24 -3.45 -5.89
N ALA A 61 -22.00 -3.91 -4.65
CA ALA A 61 -23.01 -3.90 -3.59
C ALA A 61 -23.35 -2.46 -3.16
N ASP A 62 -22.34 -1.61 -2.94
CA ASP A 62 -22.55 -0.19 -2.63
C ASP A 62 -23.32 0.51 -3.75
N ILE A 63 -22.92 0.26 -5.00
CA ILE A 63 -23.57 0.81 -6.19
C ILE A 63 -25.03 0.36 -6.28
N GLY A 64 -25.31 -0.92 -6.03
CA GLY A 64 -26.68 -1.44 -5.98
C GLY A 64 -27.52 -0.74 -4.92
N SER A 65 -26.96 -0.50 -3.73
CA SER A 65 -27.66 0.21 -2.65
C SER A 65 -28.00 1.66 -3.02
N ILE A 66 -27.11 2.35 -3.74
CA ILE A 66 -27.33 3.72 -4.24
C ILE A 66 -28.43 3.74 -5.30
N LEU A 67 -28.38 2.78 -6.23
CA LEU A 67 -29.35 2.67 -7.30
C LEU A 67 -30.75 2.35 -6.77
N ALA A 68 -30.86 1.49 -5.75
CA ALA A 68 -32.13 1.19 -5.10
C ALA A 68 -32.81 2.44 -4.50
N VAL A 69 -32.04 3.33 -3.86
CA VAL A 69 -32.57 4.61 -3.33
C VAL A 69 -33.07 5.51 -4.45
N ARG A 70 -32.32 5.58 -5.56
CA ARG A 70 -32.74 6.36 -6.73
C ARG A 70 -33.99 5.78 -7.40
N ASP A 71 -34.05 4.45 -7.55
CA ASP A 71 -35.18 3.73 -8.15
C ASP A 71 -36.44 3.85 -7.28
N GLY A 72 -36.27 4.02 -5.97
CA GLY A 72 -37.34 4.40 -5.04
C GLY A 72 -37.75 5.88 -5.08
N GLY A 73 -37.24 6.67 -6.03
CA GLY A 73 -37.60 8.09 -6.21
C GLY A 73 -36.86 9.09 -5.32
N HIS A 74 -35.89 8.64 -4.53
CA HIS A 74 -35.17 9.49 -3.58
C HIS A 74 -33.80 9.92 -4.13
N ALA A 75 -33.25 11.00 -3.57
CA ALA A 75 -31.90 11.45 -3.92
C ALA A 75 -30.86 10.68 -3.08
N PRO A 76 -29.92 9.92 -3.69
CA PRO A 76 -28.94 9.15 -2.94
C PRO A 76 -27.71 9.96 -2.51
N CYS A 77 -27.73 11.29 -2.64
CA CYS A 77 -26.54 12.14 -2.51
C CYS A 77 -25.85 11.97 -1.15
N THR A 78 -26.62 11.90 -0.05
CA THR A 78 -26.08 11.69 1.30
C THR A 78 -25.40 10.33 1.44
N GLN A 79 -26.06 9.26 0.99
CA GLN A 79 -25.50 7.91 1.02
C GLN A 79 -24.22 7.79 0.18
N VAL A 80 -24.19 8.43 -0.99
CA VAL A 80 -23.00 8.49 -1.85
C VAL A 80 -21.86 9.23 -1.14
N ALA A 81 -22.14 10.37 -0.51
CA ALA A 81 -21.13 11.13 0.23
C ALA A 81 -20.53 10.32 1.38
N ASP A 82 -21.37 9.61 2.15
CA ASP A 82 -20.93 8.76 3.26
C ASP A 82 -20.06 7.59 2.78
N LEU A 83 -20.46 6.95 1.68
CA LEU A 83 -19.68 5.87 1.06
C LEU A 83 -18.30 6.35 0.60
N ILE A 84 -18.26 7.48 -0.10
CA ILE A 84 -17.01 8.11 -0.55
C ILE A 84 -16.14 8.48 0.65
N GLY A 85 -16.72 9.07 1.69
CA GLY A 85 -16.00 9.44 2.91
C GLY A 85 -15.35 8.24 3.59
N ARG A 86 -16.09 7.14 3.74
CA ARG A 86 -15.55 5.87 4.30
C ARG A 86 -14.43 5.29 3.44
N HIS A 87 -14.62 5.24 2.12
CA HIS A 87 -13.61 4.68 1.23
C HIS A 87 -12.33 5.53 1.20
N LEU A 88 -12.47 6.86 1.20
CA LEU A 88 -11.34 7.78 1.30
C LEU A 88 -10.54 7.57 2.59
N ALA A 89 -11.22 7.37 3.72
CA ALA A 89 -10.57 7.07 4.99
C ALA A 89 -9.79 5.75 4.94
N GLN A 90 -10.36 4.71 4.33
CA GLN A 90 -9.69 3.41 4.13
C GLN A 90 -8.45 3.53 3.24
N VAL A 91 -8.56 4.25 2.12
CA VAL A 91 -7.43 4.50 1.20
C VAL A 91 -6.30 5.23 1.94
N ARG A 92 -6.63 6.26 2.73
CA ARG A 92 -5.63 7.01 3.52
C ARG A 92 -4.95 6.12 4.56
N ALA A 93 -5.69 5.27 5.26
CA ALA A 93 -5.12 4.32 6.21
C ALA A 93 -4.14 3.37 5.51
N ARG A 94 -4.53 2.83 4.34
CA ARG A 94 -3.68 1.94 3.56
C ARG A 94 -2.42 2.62 3.03
N ILE A 95 -2.51 3.88 2.62
CA ILE A 95 -1.34 4.68 2.24
C ILE A 95 -0.37 4.79 3.42
N ALA A 96 -0.85 5.14 4.61
CA ALA A 96 0.01 5.27 5.79
C ALA A 96 0.71 3.94 6.18
N GLU A 97 0.03 2.80 6.04
CA GLU A 97 0.63 1.48 6.22
C GLU A 97 1.73 1.20 5.18
N LEU A 98 1.46 1.51 3.90
CA LEU A 98 2.41 1.30 2.81
C LEU A 98 3.63 2.21 2.94
N GLU A 99 3.46 3.47 3.33
CA GLU A 99 4.57 4.38 3.63
C GLU A 99 5.43 3.87 4.80
N THR A 100 4.80 3.26 5.80
CA THR A 100 5.52 2.63 6.91
C THR A 100 6.34 1.45 6.43
N ALA A 101 5.74 0.55 5.64
CA ALA A 101 6.45 -0.57 5.05
C ALA A 101 7.59 -0.12 4.11
N GLU A 102 7.38 0.94 3.33
CA GLU A 102 8.41 1.52 2.45
C GLU A 102 9.62 1.99 3.26
N ARG A 103 9.41 2.68 4.39
CA ARG A 103 10.50 3.12 5.27
C ARG A 103 11.31 1.94 5.80
N GLU A 104 10.64 0.89 6.28
CA GLU A 104 11.32 -0.32 6.75
C GLU A 104 12.11 -1.01 5.63
N LEU A 105 11.51 -1.16 4.45
CA LEU A 105 12.19 -1.74 3.29
C LEU A 105 13.41 -0.93 2.86
N ARG A 106 13.33 0.40 2.92
CA ARG A 106 14.47 1.29 2.64
C ARG A 106 15.58 1.12 3.67
N HIS A 107 15.26 1.05 4.96
CA HIS A 107 16.26 0.75 6.00
C HIS A 107 16.94 -0.60 5.78
N LEU A 108 16.20 -1.62 5.35
CA LEU A 108 16.79 -2.92 5.02
C LEU A 108 17.67 -2.84 3.77
N ALA A 109 17.28 -2.07 2.75
CA ALA A 109 18.06 -1.87 1.54
C ALA A 109 19.39 -1.14 1.83
N ASP A 110 19.35 -0.05 2.59
CA ASP A 110 20.55 0.71 3.00
C ASP A 110 21.55 -0.19 3.76
N ARG A 111 21.05 -1.09 4.61
CA ARG A 111 21.88 -2.08 5.31
C ARG A 111 22.51 -3.09 4.36
N ALA A 112 21.75 -3.55 3.37
CA ALA A 112 22.27 -4.49 2.37
C ALA A 112 23.42 -3.88 1.56
N GLU A 113 23.37 -2.58 1.28
CA GLU A 113 24.45 -1.86 0.59
C GLU A 113 25.68 -1.63 1.49
N ALA A 114 25.47 -1.37 2.78
CA ALA A 114 26.55 -1.07 3.72
C ALA A 114 27.28 -2.32 4.24
N LEU A 115 26.63 -3.49 4.20
CA LEU A 115 27.22 -4.74 4.70
C LEU A 115 28.14 -5.36 3.65
N ASP A 116 29.32 -5.78 4.10
CA ASP A 116 30.22 -6.63 3.33
C ASP A 116 29.81 -8.11 3.52
N PRO A 117 29.44 -8.84 2.46
CA PRO A 117 29.05 -10.24 2.54
C PRO A 117 30.08 -11.16 3.21
N SER A 118 31.36 -10.78 3.18
CA SER A 118 32.43 -11.54 3.85
C SER A 118 32.39 -11.45 5.39
N GLN A 119 31.63 -10.48 5.93
CA GLN A 119 31.45 -10.26 7.37
C GLN A 119 30.19 -10.94 7.93
N CYS A 120 29.42 -11.62 7.07
CA CYS A 120 28.31 -12.46 7.49
C CYS A 120 28.81 -13.71 8.23
N SER A 121 28.74 -13.70 9.57
CA SER A 121 29.01 -14.88 10.37
C SER A 121 27.76 -15.77 10.47
N GLY A 122 27.95 -17.09 10.47
CA GLY A 122 26.85 -18.06 10.62
C GLY A 122 26.17 -18.09 11.99
N THR A 123 26.40 -17.07 12.83
CA THR A 123 25.76 -16.91 14.15
C THR A 123 24.35 -16.32 14.03
N ASP A 124 24.11 -15.52 13.00
CA ASP A 124 22.82 -14.89 12.72
C ASP A 124 22.27 -15.39 11.37
N ILE A 125 20.95 -15.55 11.25
CA ILE A 125 20.31 -16.04 10.01
C ILE A 125 20.54 -15.06 8.84
N CYS A 126 20.40 -13.75 9.08
CA CYS A 126 20.67 -12.72 8.09
C CYS A 126 20.90 -11.37 8.78
N GLN A 127 22.09 -10.80 8.62
CA GLN A 127 22.46 -9.51 9.21
C GLN A 127 21.76 -8.31 8.55
N ILE A 128 21.05 -8.48 7.43
CA ILE A 128 20.22 -7.44 6.81
C ILE A 128 18.87 -7.35 7.51
N VAL A 129 18.23 -8.50 7.77
CA VAL A 129 16.85 -8.57 8.28
C VAL A 129 16.79 -8.63 9.81
N MET A 130 17.73 -9.34 10.44
CA MET A 130 17.75 -9.47 11.89
C MET A 130 18.18 -8.13 12.51
N VAL A 131 17.25 -7.45 13.17
CA VAL A 131 17.54 -6.28 14.00
C VAL A 131 18.01 -6.81 15.36
N GLY A 132 19.32 -6.90 15.51
CA GLY A 132 19.97 -7.44 16.71
C GLY A 132 21.44 -7.04 16.76
N ALA A 133 21.70 -5.87 17.35
CA ALA A 133 22.94 -5.37 17.93
C ALA A 133 24.28 -6.06 17.54
N ARG A 134 25.03 -5.45 16.61
CA ARG A 134 26.48 -5.30 16.80
C ARG A 134 26.86 -3.84 16.58
N ARG A 135 27.04 -3.13 17.69
CA ARG A 135 27.89 -1.93 17.71
C ARG A 135 29.25 -2.40 17.19
N PRO A 136 29.83 -1.80 16.12
CA PRO A 136 31.13 -2.23 15.64
C PRO A 136 32.12 -1.98 16.77
N GLU A 137 32.63 -3.06 17.37
CA GLU A 137 33.70 -3.01 18.33
C GLU A 137 34.91 -2.43 17.59
N ARG A 138 35.37 -1.27 18.08
CA ARG A 138 36.47 -0.50 17.51
C ARG A 138 37.68 -1.43 17.35
N ARG A 139 38.17 -1.59 16.12
CA ARG A 139 39.60 -1.90 15.88
C ARG A 139 40.41 -0.79 16.55
N HIS A 140 41.27 -1.12 17.51
CA HIS A 140 42.49 -0.44 18.03
C HIS A 140 42.88 -1.26 19.28
N ASP A 141 44.05 -1.84 19.50
CA ASP A 141 45.36 -1.71 18.86
C ASP A 141 46.19 -2.94 19.32
N VAL A 142 46.97 -3.54 18.42
CA VAL A 142 47.97 -4.56 18.79
C VAL A 142 49.16 -3.81 19.39
N ARG A 143 49.40 -3.96 20.69
CA ARG A 143 50.68 -3.54 21.31
C ARG A 143 51.58 -4.75 21.49
N PRO A 144 52.77 -4.81 20.86
CA PRO A 144 53.70 -5.88 21.12
C PRO A 144 54.42 -5.66 22.45
N ASP A 145 54.75 -6.80 23.04
CA ASP A 145 55.60 -7.04 24.19
C ASP A 145 56.98 -6.36 24.03
N GLN A 146 57.45 -5.70 25.10
CA GLN A 146 58.86 -5.39 25.37
C GLN A 146 59.01 -4.72 26.75
N ARG A 147 59.26 -5.53 27.79
CA ARG A 147 59.98 -5.07 28.99
C ARG A 147 61.16 -6.00 29.25
N GLY A 148 62.26 -5.67 28.57
CA GLY A 148 63.61 -6.06 28.94
C GLY A 148 64.44 -4.82 29.29
N ILE A 149 65.12 -4.91 30.44
CA ILE A 149 66.44 -4.33 30.75
C ILE A 149 66.51 -2.81 31.10
N GLY A 150 66.78 -2.53 32.38
CA GLY A 150 68.07 -1.96 32.77
C GLY A 150 68.19 -0.48 33.16
N SER A 151 68.38 -0.27 34.47
CA SER A 151 69.43 0.59 35.09
C SER A 151 69.35 2.13 35.06
N GLY A 152 69.66 2.73 36.23
CA GLY A 152 70.06 4.14 36.39
C GLY A 152 69.37 4.83 37.59
N ARG A 153 69.74 4.55 38.85
CA ARG A 153 70.64 5.32 39.75
C ARG A 153 70.45 6.85 39.81
N ARG A 154 70.39 7.31 41.09
CA ARG A 154 70.85 8.60 41.68
C ARG A 154 69.95 9.81 41.40
N THR A 155 69.68 10.74 42.32
CA THR A 155 70.23 11.15 43.65
C THR A 155 69.18 12.06 44.31
N GLY A 156 69.08 12.07 45.65
CA GLY A 156 69.38 13.27 46.46
C GLY A 156 68.13 14.11 46.75
N SER A 157 67.58 14.06 47.97
CA SER A 157 67.89 14.96 49.10
C SER A 157 67.13 16.29 49.00
N ASP A 158 66.10 16.46 49.83
CA ASP A 158 66.03 17.62 50.72
C ASP A 158 65.05 17.39 51.87
N SER A 159 65.56 17.59 53.07
CA SER A 159 64.88 17.46 54.36
C SER A 159 65.22 18.70 55.19
N GLY A 160 64.21 19.50 55.47
CA GLY A 160 64.16 20.65 56.39
C GLY A 160 62.74 21.20 56.24
N THR A 161 61.92 21.38 57.27
CA THR A 161 62.13 21.96 58.60
C THR A 161 60.81 21.71 59.38
N PRO A 162 60.75 21.88 60.70
CA PRO A 162 59.55 22.42 61.32
C PRO A 162 59.73 23.89 61.72
#